data_AF-A0A3N0E8G0-F1
#
_entry.id   AF-A0A3N0E8G0-F1
#
_cell.length_a   1.000
_cell.length_b   1.000
_cell.length_c   1.000
_cell.angle_alpha   90.00
_cell.angle_beta   90.00
_cell.angle_gamma   90.00
#
_symmetry.space_group_name_H-M   'P 1'
#
loop_
_entity.id
_entity.type
_entity.pdbx_description
1 polymer ?
#
loop_
_entity_poly.entity_id
_entity_poly.type
_entity_poly.pdbx_seq_one_letter_code
_entity_poly.pdbx_strand_id
1 'polypeptide(L)' 'MKNLEHYEVKELTETELSEVNGGLELGAVLEILNGIVDIVTAHMQAALNAVQDFVNDFLGGINS' A
#
# COMPACT_ATOMS: atom_id res chain seq x y z
N MET A 1 31.76 -5.06 -25.15
CA MET A 1 30.53 -5.84 -24.91
C MET A 1 30.86 -7.31 -25.12
N LYS A 2 30.37 -8.23 -24.28
CA LYS A 2 30.62 -9.67 -24.46
C LYS A 2 29.80 -10.18 -25.65
N ASN A 3 30.38 -11.04 -26.49
CA ASN A 3 29.65 -11.72 -27.56
C ASN A 3 28.69 -12.76 -26.94
N LEU A 4 27.42 -12.70 -27.32
CA LEU A 4 26.36 -13.56 -26.81
C LEU A 4 25.99 -14.71 -27.76
N GLU A 5 26.64 -14.85 -28.92
CA GLU A 5 26.35 -15.86 -29.96
C GLU A 5 26.48 -17.33 -29.51
N HIS A 6 27.08 -17.59 -28.34
CA HIS A 6 27.19 -18.94 -27.75
C HIS A 6 26.32 -19.12 -26.51
N TYR A 7 25.47 -18.14 -26.22
CA TYR A 7 24.47 -18.22 -25.18
C TYR A 7 23.11 -18.32 -25.87
N GLU A 8 22.24 -19.21 -25.41
CA GLU A 8 20.85 -19.36 -25.90
C GLU A 8 19.98 -18.18 -25.43
N VAL A 9 20.44 -16.94 -25.67
CA VAL A 9 19.75 -15.72 -25.27
C VAL A 9 18.59 -15.53 -26.23
N LYS A 10 17.38 -15.79 -25.74
CA LYS A 10 16.13 -15.42 -26.40
C LYS A 10 15.56 -14.16 -25.78
N GLU A 11 14.86 -13.37 -26.58
CA GLU A 11 14.02 -12.29 -26.07
C GLU A 11 12.89 -12.90 -25.22
N LEU A 12 12.56 -12.25 -24.11
CA LEU A 12 11.49 -12.71 -23.23
C LEU A 12 10.14 -12.38 -23.86
N THR A 13 9.19 -13.31 -23.70
CA THR A 13 7.78 -13.07 -24.02
C THR A 13 7.14 -12.09 -23.04
N GLU A 14 6.01 -11.48 -23.40
CA GLU A 14 5.25 -10.61 -22.49
C GLU A 14 4.89 -11.32 -21.17
N THR A 15 4.56 -12.61 -21.24
CA THR A 15 4.27 -13.42 -20.05
C THR A 15 5.52 -13.58 -19.17
N GLU A 16 6.66 -13.94 -19.74
CA GLU A 16 7.91 -14.09 -19.00
C GLU A 16 8.37 -12.74 -18.40
N LEU A 17 8.16 -11.62 -19.10
CA LEU A 17 8.41 -10.28 -18.56
C LEU A 17 7.46 -9.93 -17.40
N SER A 18 6.19 -10.31 -17.51
CA SER A 18 5.20 -10.12 -16.44
C SER A 18 5.58 -10.94 -15.19
N GLU A 19 5.98 -12.19 -15.36
CA GLU A 19 6.47 -13.06 -14.27
C GLU A 19 7.72 -12.49 -13.60
N VAL A 20 8.71 -12.01 -14.38
CA VAL A 20 9.91 -11.36 -13.85
C VAL A 20 9.57 -10.10 -13.04
N ASN A 21 8.55 -9.35 -13.45
CA ASN A 21 8.06 -8.17 -12.74
C ASN A 21 7.13 -8.51 -11.55
N GLY A 22 7.03 -9.79 -11.16
CA GLY A 22 6.27 -10.25 -10.01
C GLY A 22 4.81 -10.60 -10.32
N GLY A 23 4.41 -10.64 -11.60
CA GLY A 23 3.09 -11.05 -12.06
C GLY A 23 1.94 -10.14 -11.62
N LEU A 24 2.25 -9.00 -11.00
CA LEU A 24 1.26 -8.02 -10.55
C LEU A 24 1.14 -6.93 -11.59
N GLU A 25 -0.07 -6.82 -12.16
CA GLU A 25 -0.41 -5.66 -12.96
C GLU A 25 -0.34 -4.40 -12.10
N LEU A 26 0.14 -3.30 -12.68
CA LEU A 26 0.29 -2.02 -11.98
C LEU A 26 -1.02 -1.58 -11.31
N GLY A 27 -2.17 -1.85 -11.94
CA GLY A 27 -3.49 -1.58 -11.36
C GLY A 27 -3.73 -2.30 -10.03
N ALA A 28 -3.42 -3.60 -9.95
CA ALA A 28 -3.58 -4.39 -8.74
C ALA A 28 -2.67 -3.89 -7.59
N VAL A 29 -1.44 -3.47 -7.92
CA VAL A 29 -0.53 -2.87 -6.94
C VAL A 29 -1.09 -1.56 -6.39
N LEU A 30 -1.62 -0.70 -7.26
CA LEU A 30 -2.22 0.57 -6.88
C LEU A 30 -3.47 0.38 -6.01
N GLU A 31 -4.30 -0.63 -6.31
CA GLU A 31 -5.46 -0.98 -5.47
C GLU A 31 -5.04 -1.41 -4.07
N ILE A 32 -4.01 -2.25 -3.95
CA ILE A 32 -3.46 -2.67 -2.64
C ILE A 32 -2.95 -1.45 -1.87
N LEU A 33 -2.21 -0.55 -2.52
CA LEU A 33 -1.70 0.66 -1.89
C LEU A 33 -2.82 1.58 -1.42
N ASN A 34 -3.87 1.77 -2.22
CA ASN A 34 -5.04 2.55 -1.83
C ASN A 34 -5.75 1.91 -0.61
N GLY A 35 -5.92 0.59 -0.61
CA GLY A 35 -6.51 -0.11 0.53
C GLY A 35 -5.71 0.05 1.83
N ILE A 36 -4.37 0.04 1.74
CA ILE A 36 -3.50 0.31 2.90
C ILE A 36 -3.70 1.75 3.41
N VAL A 37 -3.75 2.73 2.50
CA VAL A 37 -3.98 4.13 2.86
C VAL A 37 -5.32 4.30 3.56
N ASP A 38 -6.39 3.71 3.02
CA ASP A 38 -7.73 3.79 3.60
C ASP A 38 -7.78 3.21 5.02
N ILE A 39 -7.11 2.07 5.25
CA ILE A 39 -7.01 1.46 6.58
C ILE A 39 -6.31 2.41 7.55
N VAL A 40 -5.17 2.97 7.15
CA VAL A 40 -4.39 3.89 8.02
C VAL A 40 -5.22 5.13 8.34
N THR A 41 -5.88 5.74 7.36
CA THR A 41 -6.72 6.92 7.55
C THR A 41 -7.89 6.64 8.48
N ALA A 42 -8.55 5.49 8.35
CA ALA A 42 -9.66 5.10 9.23
C ALA A 42 -9.21 4.96 10.70
N HIS A 43 -8.06 4.32 10.94
CA HIS A 43 -7.51 4.17 12.29
C HIS A 43 -7.09 5.51 12.89
N MET A 44 -6.50 6.40 12.10
CA MET A 44 -6.16 7.76 12.55
C MET A 44 -7.41 8.53 12.97
N GLN A 45 -8.49 8.45 12.19
CA GLN A 45 -9.74 9.14 12.54
C GLN A 45 -10.35 8.58 13.83
N ALA A 46 -10.32 7.26 14.03
CA ALA A 46 -10.79 6.63 15.26
C ALA A 46 -9.99 7.09 16.49
N ALA A 47 -8.66 7.20 16.36
CA ALA A 47 -7.81 7.71 17.43
C ALA A 47 -8.09 9.17 17.77
N LEU A 48 -8.31 10.02 16.75
CA LEU A 48 -8.69 11.42 16.96
C LEU A 48 -10.02 11.54 17.70
N ASN A 49 -11.02 10.75 17.31
CA ASN A 49 -12.32 10.72 17.97
C ASN A 49 -12.18 10.31 19.44
N ALA A 50 -11.40 9.27 19.74
CA ALA A 50 -11.18 8.81 21.10
C ALA A 50 -10.52 9.89 22.00
N VAL A 51 -9.55 10.63 21.46
CA VAL A 51 -8.93 11.76 22.19
C VAL A 51 -9.95 12.88 22.42
N GLN A 52 -10.77 13.18 21.41
CA GLN A 52 -11.79 14.22 21.52
C GLN A 52 -12.86 13.86 22.56
N ASP A 53 -13.31 12.61 22.59
CA ASP A 53 -14.24 12.10 23.60
C ASP A 53 -13.65 12.22 25.01
N PHE A 54 -12.40 11.79 25.19
CA PHE A 54 -11.71 11.93 26.49
C PHE A 54 -11.62 13.39 26.96
N VAL A 55 -11.27 14.31 26.07
CA VAL A 55 -11.18 15.74 26.39
C VAL A 55 -12.56 16.29 26.76
N ASN A 56 -13.60 15.92 26.01
CA ASN A 56 -14.97 16.35 26.28
C ASN A 56 -15.45 15.84 27.64
N ASP A 57 -15.21 14.57 27.97
CA ASP A 57 -15.57 13.98 29.26
C ASP A 57 -14.83 14.66 30.41
N PHE A 58 -13.53 14.90 30.24
CA PHE A 58 -12.72 15.60 31.25
C PHE A 58 -13.22 17.02 31.51
N LEU A 59 -13.49 17.80 30.46
CA LEU A 59 -14.02 19.15 30.59
C LEU A 59 -15.45 19.16 31.13
N GLY A 60 -16.27 18.17 30.76
CA GLY A 60 -17.61 17.97 31.30
C GLY A 60 -17.57 17.76 32.82
N GLY A 61 -16.65 16.92 33.31
CA GLY A 61 -16.46 16.67 34.74
C GLY A 61 -15.89 17.85 35.54
N ILE A 62 -15.19 18.79 34.89
CA ILE A 62 -14.72 20.03 35.56
C ILE A 62 -15.87 21.04 35.72
N ASN A 63 -16.80 21.08 34.77
CA ASN A 63 -17.90 22.04 34.75
C ASN A 63 -19.14 21.60 35.53
N SER A 64 -19.13 20.40 36.10
CA SER A 64 -20.18 19.79 36.94
C SER A 64 -19.88 19.92 38.42
#